data_AF-A0A9D1IR95-F1
#
_entry.id   AF-A0A9D1IR95-F1
#
_cell.length_a   1.000
_cell.length_b   1.000
_cell.length_c   1.000
_cell.angle_alpha   90.00
_cell.angle_beta   90.00
_cell.angle_gamma   90.00
#
_symmetry.space_group_name_H-M   'P 1'
#
loop_
_entity.id
_entity.type
_entity.pdbx_description
1 polymer ?
#
loop_
_entity_poly.entity_id
_entity_poly.type
_entity_poly.pdbx_seq_one_letter_code
_entity_poly.pdbx_strand_id
1 'polypeptide(L)'
;MKKIFVIFLAVVLSFAGISSISASDKLIKTETKDKVMFIQDRNGEFLYSWSFDKNEYNKSDLEFDMTIKFKSPNKDKINNLISNNVKKEFVSFNYHGDLPGKATVKVPVKNFEDGQRLNLYYYNESANEIETIQNNIMVQNGYASFEINHCSDYFLTLSVVKEASGGNNNGVLIIGMLVVIVGLVGYTIFKNRK
;
A
#
# COMPACT_ATOMS: atom_id res chain seq x y z
N MET A 1 17.62 -19.48 -39.72
CA MET A 1 16.58 -18.75 -38.95
C MET A 1 16.21 -19.60 -37.75
N LYS A 2 16.50 -19.10 -36.54
CA LYS A 2 16.47 -19.87 -35.28
C LYS A 2 15.04 -20.21 -34.87
N LYS A 3 14.80 -21.51 -34.66
CA LYS A 3 13.67 -22.09 -33.93
C LYS A 3 13.84 -21.77 -32.44
N ILE A 4 12.76 -21.52 -31.71
CA ILE A 4 12.52 -22.06 -30.35
C ILE A 4 11.00 -22.20 -30.21
N PHE A 5 10.57 -23.46 -30.20
CA PHE A 5 9.23 -23.89 -29.83
C PHE A 5 9.13 -23.75 -28.31
N VAL A 6 8.11 -23.05 -27.82
CA VAL A 6 7.80 -22.94 -26.39
C VAL A 6 7.34 -24.32 -25.91
N ILE A 7 8.16 -24.95 -25.07
CA ILE A 7 7.82 -26.20 -24.40
C ILE A 7 6.84 -25.86 -23.27
N PHE A 8 5.57 -26.20 -23.45
CA PHE A 8 4.61 -26.35 -22.36
C PHE A 8 5.04 -27.56 -21.52
N LEU A 9 5.65 -27.31 -20.37
CA LEU A 9 5.96 -28.37 -19.41
C LEU A 9 4.67 -28.71 -18.63
N ALA A 10 3.87 -29.60 -19.20
CA ALA A 10 2.83 -30.31 -18.46
C ALA A 10 3.51 -31.42 -17.64
N VAL A 11 3.77 -31.16 -16.36
CA VAL A 11 4.21 -32.21 -15.43
C VAL A 11 2.97 -32.96 -14.94
N VAL A 12 2.80 -34.17 -15.45
CA VAL A 12 1.94 -35.20 -14.86
C VAL A 12 2.68 -35.75 -13.63
N LEU A 13 2.22 -35.43 -12.42
CA LEU A 13 2.70 -36.04 -11.18
C LEU A 13 1.66 -37.02 -10.67
N SER A 14 1.84 -38.29 -11.04
CA SER A 14 1.17 -39.42 -10.42
C SER A 14 2.22 -40.27 -9.69
N PHE A 15 2.60 -39.91 -8.47
CA PHE A 15 3.18 -40.87 -7.51
C PHE A 15 2.86 -40.42 -6.08
N ALA A 16 2.35 -41.39 -5.31
CA ALA A 16 1.99 -41.30 -3.91
C ALA A 16 3.16 -40.81 -3.03
N GLY A 17 2.88 -39.96 -2.04
CA GLY A 17 3.81 -39.66 -0.95
C GLY A 17 4.38 -38.24 -0.86
N ILE A 18 3.66 -37.20 -1.31
CA ILE A 18 4.03 -35.83 -0.91
C ILE A 18 3.32 -35.51 0.41
N SER A 19 4.01 -35.79 1.51
CA SER A 19 3.69 -35.25 2.84
C SER A 19 3.95 -33.74 2.79
N SER A 20 2.89 -32.95 2.65
CA SER A 20 2.89 -31.47 2.75
C SER A 20 4.05 -30.74 2.06
N ILE A 21 3.85 -30.25 0.84
CA ILE A 21 4.61 -29.09 0.36
C ILE A 21 4.23 -27.94 1.29
N SER A 22 5.11 -27.62 2.24
CA SER A 22 5.03 -26.40 3.04
C SER A 22 5.18 -25.22 2.08
N ALA A 23 4.05 -24.68 1.62
CA ALA A 23 4.02 -23.50 0.80
C ALA A 23 4.39 -22.29 1.67
N SER A 24 5.53 -21.66 1.37
CA SER A 24 5.97 -20.47 2.10
C SER A 24 5.43 -19.21 1.43
N ASP A 25 4.97 -18.25 2.23
CA ASP A 25 4.71 -16.89 1.77
C ASP A 25 5.95 -16.37 1.01
N LYS A 26 5.74 -15.90 -0.22
CA LYS A 26 6.86 -15.54 -1.10
C LYS A 26 6.72 -14.09 -1.57
N LEU A 27 7.73 -13.30 -1.22
CA LEU A 27 7.95 -12.00 -1.84
C LEU A 27 8.77 -12.18 -3.12
N ILE A 28 8.20 -11.83 -4.26
CA ILE A 28 8.83 -11.93 -5.57
C ILE A 28 9.24 -10.52 -6.00
N LYS A 29 10.54 -10.30 -6.18
CA LYS A 29 11.07 -9.09 -6.81
C LYS A 29 11.20 -9.28 -8.31
N THR A 30 10.66 -8.35 -9.09
CA THR A 30 10.82 -8.31 -10.55
C THR A 30 11.14 -6.89 -11.00
N GLU A 31 11.86 -6.75 -12.10
CA GLU A 31 12.29 -5.45 -12.60
C GLU A 31 12.00 -5.34 -14.10
N THR A 32 11.52 -4.17 -14.51
CA THR A 32 11.42 -3.77 -15.92
C THR A 32 12.48 -2.72 -16.23
N LYS A 33 12.44 -2.15 -17.45
CA LYS A 33 13.31 -1.02 -17.81
C LYS A 33 13.14 0.15 -16.84
N ASP A 34 11.89 0.46 -16.48
CA ASP A 34 11.55 1.72 -15.79
C ASP A 34 11.02 1.49 -14.36
N LYS A 35 10.68 0.25 -13.97
CA LYS A 35 10.10 -0.04 -12.64
C LYS A 35 10.77 -1.19 -11.91
N VAL A 36 10.74 -1.13 -10.58
CA VAL A 36 10.97 -2.28 -9.69
C VAL A 36 9.62 -2.64 -9.05
N MET A 37 9.27 -3.92 -9.04
CA MET A 37 8.02 -4.41 -8.47
C MET A 37 8.29 -5.51 -7.45
N PHE A 38 7.53 -5.50 -6.36
CA PHE A 38 7.53 -6.52 -5.33
C PHE A 38 6.12 -7.09 -5.23
N ILE A 39 5.99 -8.40 -5.45
CA ILE A 39 4.71 -9.11 -5.48
C ILE A 39 4.68 -10.05 -4.30
N GLN A 40 3.70 -9.88 -3.42
CA GLN A 40 3.41 -10.84 -2.38
C GLN A 40 2.44 -11.88 -2.92
N ASP A 41 2.86 -13.13 -2.87
CA ASP A 41 2.09 -14.30 -3.26
C ASP A 41 1.94 -15.25 -2.05
N ARG A 42 0.79 -15.93 -2.01
CA ARG A 42 0.61 -17.14 -1.21
C ARG A 42 0.01 -18.23 -2.09
N ASN A 43 0.74 -19.33 -2.25
CA ASN A 43 0.29 -20.53 -2.99
C ASN A 43 -0.03 -20.31 -4.48
N GLY A 44 0.64 -19.37 -5.14
CA GLY A 44 0.34 -18.99 -6.52
C GLY A 44 -0.82 -17.98 -6.64
N GLU A 45 -1.39 -17.56 -5.51
CA GLU A 45 -2.42 -16.52 -5.47
C GLU A 45 -1.80 -15.17 -5.15
N PHE A 46 -2.09 -14.18 -6.01
CA PHE A 46 -1.70 -12.79 -5.79
C PHE A 46 -2.38 -12.24 -4.53
N LEU A 47 -1.57 -11.73 -3.59
CA LEU A 47 -2.07 -11.04 -2.40
C LEU A 47 -2.05 -9.52 -2.57
N TYR A 48 -0.91 -8.94 -2.91
CA TYR A 48 -0.75 -7.51 -3.17
C TYR A 48 0.60 -7.25 -3.86
N SER A 49 0.79 -6.05 -4.37
CA SER A 49 2.09 -5.65 -4.93
C SER A 49 2.44 -4.21 -4.67
N TRP A 50 3.73 -3.95 -4.66
CA TRP A 50 4.35 -2.64 -4.68
C TRP A 50 5.05 -2.43 -6.02
N SER A 51 5.07 -1.21 -6.52
CA SER A 51 5.95 -0.83 -7.62
C SER A 51 6.48 0.58 -7.44
N PHE A 52 7.74 0.76 -7.84
CA PHE A 52 8.48 2.01 -7.74
C PHE A 52 9.08 2.35 -9.10
N ASP A 53 9.02 3.61 -9.50
CA ASP A 53 9.71 4.11 -10.67
C ASP A 53 11.21 4.21 -10.40
N LYS A 54 12.04 3.58 -11.25
CA LYS A 54 13.49 3.49 -11.07
C LYS A 54 14.20 4.85 -11.01
N ASN A 55 13.58 5.89 -11.56
CA ASN A 55 14.11 7.26 -11.55
C ASN A 55 13.85 7.98 -10.21
N GLU A 56 12.84 7.57 -9.46
CA GLU A 56 12.46 8.14 -8.15
C GLU A 56 12.85 7.23 -6.98
N TYR A 57 13.48 6.10 -7.30
CA TYR A 57 13.76 4.98 -6.42
C TYR A 57 15.21 5.03 -5.94
N ASN A 58 15.41 5.35 -4.66
CA ASN A 58 16.72 5.23 -4.05
C ASN A 58 17.01 3.77 -3.65
N LYS A 59 17.95 3.14 -4.36
CA LYS A 59 18.31 1.72 -4.19
C LYS A 59 18.89 1.36 -2.84
N SER A 60 19.47 2.33 -2.12
CA SER A 60 20.16 2.07 -0.85
C SER A 60 19.23 1.71 0.31
N ASP A 61 17.91 1.89 0.16
CA ASP A 61 16.99 2.01 1.30
C ASP A 61 15.89 0.92 1.37
N LEU A 62 16.04 -0.20 0.64
CA LEU A 62 15.02 -1.27 0.62
C LEU A 62 15.25 -2.37 1.61
N GLU A 63 15.36 -1.97 2.87
CA GLU A 63 15.33 -2.86 4.02
C GLU A 63 14.16 -2.47 4.93
N PHE A 64 12.94 -2.55 4.37
CA PHE A 64 11.73 -2.32 5.14
C PHE A 64 10.71 -3.44 4.94
N ASP A 65 9.88 -3.64 5.95
CA ASP A 65 8.83 -4.65 5.93
C ASP A 65 7.68 -4.20 5.01
N MET A 66 7.58 -4.84 3.85
CA MET A 66 6.53 -4.61 2.85
C MET A 66 5.18 -5.27 3.19
N THR A 67 5.06 -5.86 4.38
CA THR A 67 3.85 -6.56 4.81
C THR A 67 2.67 -5.60 4.92
N ILE A 68 1.60 -5.92 4.18
CA ILE A 68 0.30 -5.24 4.26
C ILE A 68 -0.67 -6.08 5.07
N LYS A 69 -1.37 -5.45 6.01
CA LYS A 69 -2.46 -6.01 6.80
C LYS A 69 -3.79 -5.40 6.37
N PHE A 70 -4.78 -6.23 6.07
CA PHE A 70 -6.14 -5.79 5.71
C PHE A 70 -7.02 -5.55 6.94
N LYS A 71 -6.41 -5.02 8.00
CA LYS A 71 -7.05 -4.65 9.27
C LYS A 71 -6.27 -3.51 9.89
N SER A 72 -6.99 -2.53 10.41
CA SER A 72 -6.38 -1.38 11.09
C SER A 72 -6.23 -1.65 12.60
N PRO A 73 -5.07 -1.36 13.21
CA PRO A 73 -4.94 -1.29 14.66
C PRO A 73 -5.72 -0.11 15.28
N ASN A 74 -6.02 0.93 14.48
CA ASN A 74 -6.76 2.12 14.87
C ASN A 74 -8.25 2.10 14.44
N LYS A 75 -8.79 0.91 14.10
CA LYS A 75 -10.17 0.74 13.60
C LYS A 75 -11.21 1.50 14.43
N ASP A 76 -11.15 1.40 15.75
CA ASP A 76 -12.15 2.03 16.62
C ASP A 76 -12.05 3.56 16.60
N LYS A 77 -10.83 4.11 16.57
CA LYS A 77 -10.60 5.57 16.43
C LYS A 77 -11.12 6.08 15.08
N ILE A 78 -10.79 5.39 13.99
CA ILE A 78 -11.27 5.72 12.64
C ILE A 78 -12.80 5.67 12.58
N ASN A 79 -13.40 4.66 13.18
CA ASN A 79 -14.85 4.51 13.21
C ASN A 79 -15.56 5.60 14.03
N ASN A 80 -14.93 6.12 15.07
CA ASN A 80 -15.46 7.26 15.82
C ASN A 80 -15.47 8.55 14.98
N LEU A 81 -14.51 8.70 14.04
CA LEU A 81 -14.41 9.88 13.17
C LEU A 81 -15.38 9.84 11.97
N ILE A 82 -15.69 8.65 11.42
CA ILE A 82 -16.38 8.52 10.11
C ILE A 82 -17.65 7.66 10.18
N SER A 83 -18.05 7.20 11.38
CA SER A 83 -19.11 6.22 11.62
C SER A 83 -18.76 4.77 11.27
N ASN A 84 -19.23 3.86 12.13
CA ASN A 84 -19.13 2.40 11.99
C ASN A 84 -19.87 1.87 10.75
N ASN A 85 -20.92 2.56 10.29
CA ASN A 85 -21.79 2.08 9.21
C ASN A 85 -21.19 2.31 7.82
N VAL A 86 -20.12 3.10 7.73
CA VAL A 86 -19.39 3.30 6.47
C VAL A 86 -18.57 2.05 6.19
N LYS A 87 -18.81 1.45 5.01
CA LYS A 87 -18.02 0.32 4.49
C LYS A 87 -16.60 0.79 4.20
N LYS A 88 -15.61 0.04 4.70
CA LYS A 88 -14.18 0.37 4.59
C LYS A 88 -13.39 -0.87 4.22
N GLU A 89 -12.38 -0.72 3.38
CA GLU A 89 -11.31 -1.70 3.22
C GLU A 89 -10.05 -1.11 3.85
N PHE A 90 -9.52 -1.73 4.91
CA PHE A 90 -8.33 -1.22 5.60
C PHE A 90 -7.06 -1.71 4.89
N VAL A 91 -6.05 -0.84 4.84
CA VAL A 91 -4.73 -1.15 4.31
C VAL A 91 -3.70 -0.56 5.28
N SER A 92 -3.16 -1.42 6.14
CA SER A 92 -2.23 -1.00 7.20
C SER A 92 -0.86 -1.60 6.95
N PHE A 93 0.16 -0.77 6.95
CA PHE A 93 1.54 -1.16 6.68
C PHE A 93 2.28 -1.43 8.00
N ASN A 94 3.07 -2.50 8.07
CA ASN A 94 3.79 -2.85 9.29
C ASN A 94 5.03 -1.96 9.53
N TYR A 95 5.59 -1.42 8.46
CA TYR A 95 6.62 -0.41 8.52
C TYR A 95 6.01 0.97 8.81
N HIS A 96 6.69 1.79 9.61
CA HIS A 96 6.32 3.18 9.84
C HIS A 96 7.52 4.04 9.44
N GLY A 97 7.39 4.76 8.32
CA GLY A 97 8.49 5.55 7.78
C GLY A 97 8.26 5.95 6.34
N ASP A 98 9.15 6.82 5.86
CA ASP A 98 9.18 7.27 4.47
C ASP A 98 9.53 6.11 3.54
N LEU A 99 8.92 6.11 2.36
CA LEU A 99 9.26 5.16 1.31
C LEU A 99 10.49 5.65 0.53
N PRO A 100 11.28 4.73 -0.06
CA PRO A 100 12.48 5.05 -0.86
C PRO A 100 12.19 5.80 -2.17
N GLY A 101 10.93 6.16 -2.39
CA GLY A 101 10.35 6.76 -3.57
C GLY A 101 8.84 6.61 -3.52
N LYS A 102 8.13 7.31 -4.41
CA LYS A 102 6.69 7.16 -4.53
C LYS A 102 6.34 5.73 -4.95
N ALA A 103 5.47 5.07 -4.19
CA ALA A 103 5.06 3.70 -4.46
C ALA A 103 3.66 3.65 -5.03
N THR A 104 3.47 2.90 -6.12
CA THR A 104 2.14 2.42 -6.51
C THR A 104 1.89 1.08 -5.81
N VAL A 105 0.86 1.04 -4.97
CA VAL A 105 0.42 -0.16 -4.25
C VAL A 105 -0.85 -0.68 -4.90
N LYS A 106 -0.94 -2.00 -5.12
CA LYS A 106 -2.13 -2.70 -5.60
C LYS A 106 -2.59 -3.70 -4.55
N VAL A 107 -3.84 -3.60 -4.13
CA VAL A 107 -4.44 -4.44 -3.09
C VAL A 107 -5.82 -4.96 -3.48
N PRO A 108 -6.26 -6.11 -2.96
CA PRO A 108 -7.62 -6.60 -3.10
C PRO A 108 -8.58 -5.73 -2.31
N VAL A 109 -9.77 -5.51 -2.85
CA VAL A 109 -10.83 -4.71 -2.23
C VAL A 109 -12.11 -5.55 -2.16
N LYS A 110 -12.14 -6.51 -1.22
CA LYS A 110 -13.20 -7.53 -1.13
C LYS A 110 -14.58 -6.95 -0.85
N ASN A 111 -14.62 -5.76 -0.25
CA ASN A 111 -15.85 -5.08 0.10
C ASN A 111 -16.46 -4.25 -1.03
N PHE A 112 -15.80 -4.15 -2.19
CA PHE A 112 -16.19 -3.26 -3.27
C PHE A 112 -16.23 -4.01 -4.61
N GLU A 113 -17.09 -3.52 -5.51
CA GLU A 113 -17.35 -4.14 -6.81
C GLU A 113 -16.60 -3.41 -7.93
N ASP A 114 -16.31 -4.12 -9.02
CA ASP A 114 -15.67 -3.55 -10.20
C ASP A 114 -16.45 -2.36 -10.78
N GLY A 115 -15.71 -1.34 -11.22
CA GLY A 115 -16.28 -0.10 -11.75
C GLY A 115 -16.67 0.93 -10.67
N GLN A 116 -16.73 0.53 -9.39
CA GLN A 116 -16.87 1.49 -8.29
C GLN A 116 -15.63 2.38 -8.15
N ARG A 117 -15.82 3.60 -7.63
CA ARG A 117 -14.74 4.57 -7.42
C ARG A 117 -14.58 4.88 -5.94
N LEU A 118 -13.42 4.54 -5.41
CA LEU A 118 -13.06 4.66 -4.00
C LEU A 118 -12.23 5.93 -3.77
N ASN A 119 -12.30 6.44 -2.55
CA ASN A 119 -11.39 7.43 -2.02
C ASN A 119 -10.47 6.74 -1.02
N LEU A 120 -9.19 7.07 -1.09
CA LEU A 120 -8.15 6.64 -0.17
C LEU A 120 -7.93 7.72 0.87
N TYR A 121 -7.99 7.30 2.12
CA TYR A 121 -7.74 8.13 3.27
C TYR A 121 -6.63 7.56 4.14
N TYR A 122 -5.87 8.47 4.74
CA TYR A 122 -4.87 8.19 5.77
C TYR A 122 -5.45 8.56 7.14
N TYR A 123 -5.25 7.72 8.14
CA TYR A 123 -5.52 8.06 9.54
C TYR A 123 -4.26 8.60 10.23
N ASN A 124 -4.21 9.91 10.46
CA ASN A 124 -3.13 10.55 11.19
C ASN A 124 -3.31 10.34 12.69
N GLU A 125 -2.58 9.38 13.25
CA GLU A 125 -2.68 9.05 14.68
C GLU A 125 -2.21 10.18 15.61
N SER A 126 -1.26 11.02 15.16
CA SER A 126 -0.74 12.13 15.97
C SER A 126 -1.73 13.28 16.08
N ALA A 127 -2.43 13.60 14.99
CA ALA A 127 -3.49 14.61 14.98
C ALA A 127 -4.86 14.04 15.40
N ASN A 128 -5.02 12.72 15.38
CA ASN A 128 -6.31 12.03 15.49
C ASN A 128 -7.31 12.52 14.41
N GLU A 129 -6.84 12.61 13.17
CA GLU A 129 -7.57 13.15 12.02
C GLU A 129 -7.53 12.21 10.81
N ILE A 130 -8.43 12.46 9.86
CA ILE A 130 -8.48 11.76 8.58
C ILE A 130 -7.95 12.70 7.50
N GLU A 131 -7.02 12.22 6.68
CA GLU A 131 -6.45 12.99 5.57
C GLU A 131 -6.83 12.33 4.24
N THR A 132 -7.25 13.15 3.27
CA THR A 132 -7.53 12.69 1.91
C THR A 132 -6.22 12.51 1.17
N ILE A 133 -5.96 11.30 0.65
CA ILE A 133 -4.74 10.99 -0.07
C ILE A 133 -4.97 10.97 -1.58
N GLN A 134 -5.99 10.25 -2.02
CA GLN A 134 -6.32 10.12 -3.43
C GLN A 134 -7.81 9.87 -3.59
N ASN A 135 -8.43 10.52 -4.57
CA ASN A 135 -9.84 10.33 -4.91
C ASN A 135 -9.98 9.53 -6.20
N ASN A 136 -11.19 9.01 -6.44
CA ASN A 136 -11.59 8.45 -7.74
C ASN A 136 -10.78 7.22 -8.19
N ILE A 137 -10.34 6.38 -7.24
CA ILE A 137 -9.64 5.12 -7.50
C ILE A 137 -10.64 4.08 -7.99
N MET A 138 -10.57 3.71 -9.25
CA MET A 138 -11.47 2.72 -9.83
C MET A 138 -11.09 1.30 -9.39
N VAL A 139 -12.08 0.54 -8.94
CA VAL A 139 -11.94 -0.90 -8.69
C VAL A 139 -11.92 -1.63 -10.03
N GLN A 140 -10.89 -2.45 -10.24
CA GLN A 140 -10.70 -3.25 -11.45
C GLN A 140 -10.28 -4.67 -11.09
N ASN A 141 -11.06 -5.66 -11.53
CA ASN A 141 -10.85 -7.08 -11.28
C ASN A 141 -10.73 -7.41 -9.77
N GLY A 142 -11.47 -6.73 -8.92
CA GLY A 142 -11.44 -6.89 -7.46
C GLY A 142 -10.25 -6.21 -6.76
N TYR A 143 -9.50 -5.35 -7.46
CA TYR A 143 -8.33 -4.65 -6.93
C TYR A 143 -8.46 -3.13 -7.05
N ALA A 144 -7.82 -2.43 -6.12
CA ALA A 144 -7.56 -1.01 -6.19
C ALA A 144 -6.04 -0.75 -6.27
N SER A 145 -5.65 0.21 -7.10
CA SER A 145 -4.26 0.67 -7.22
C SER A 145 -4.17 2.15 -6.90
N PHE A 146 -3.25 2.53 -6.03
CA PHE A 146 -3.10 3.91 -5.56
C PHE A 146 -1.65 4.22 -5.21
N GLU A 147 -1.35 5.51 -5.06
CA GLU A 147 0.00 5.97 -4.82
C GLU A 147 0.18 6.49 -3.38
N ILE A 148 1.29 6.11 -2.75
CA ILE A 148 1.68 6.58 -1.41
C ILE A 148 3.17 6.94 -1.37
N ASN A 149 3.53 7.82 -0.45
CA ASN A 149 4.92 8.24 -0.19
C ASN A 149 5.45 7.78 1.18
N HIS A 150 4.60 7.23 2.04
CA HIS A 150 4.99 6.71 3.36
C HIS A 150 4.10 5.54 3.77
N CYS A 151 4.62 4.65 4.61
CA CYS A 151 3.86 3.55 5.19
C CYS A 151 3.08 4.00 6.42
N SER A 152 1.80 3.64 6.49
CA SER A 152 0.90 4.10 7.56
C SER A 152 -0.37 3.26 7.70
N ASP A 153 -1.43 3.82 8.30
CA ASP A 153 -2.74 3.19 8.41
C ASP A 153 -3.75 3.89 7.49
N TYR A 154 -4.21 3.17 6.45
CA TYR A 154 -5.10 3.72 5.43
C TYR A 154 -6.42 2.95 5.36
N PHE A 155 -7.41 3.56 4.73
CA PHE A 155 -8.62 2.86 4.34
C PHE A 155 -9.22 3.42 3.04
N LEU A 156 -9.89 2.54 2.31
CA LEU A 156 -10.64 2.85 1.11
C LEU A 156 -12.14 2.83 1.40
N THR A 157 -12.87 3.80 0.87
CA THR A 157 -14.34 3.83 0.96
C THR A 157 -14.97 4.55 -0.23
N LEU A 158 -16.24 4.26 -0.51
CA LEU A 158 -17.05 5.01 -1.48
C LEU A 158 -17.43 6.40 -0.94
N SER A 159 -17.53 6.53 0.38
CA SER A 159 -17.99 7.75 1.03
C SER A 159 -16.97 8.87 0.91
N VAL A 160 -17.45 10.10 0.77
CA VAL A 160 -16.64 11.30 0.98
C VAL A 160 -16.65 11.62 2.48
N VAL A 161 -15.45 11.68 3.07
CA VAL A 161 -15.26 12.09 4.46
C VAL A 161 -15.16 13.61 4.50
N LYS A 162 -16.24 14.29 4.93
CA LYS A 162 -16.37 15.75 4.84
C LYS A 162 -15.32 16.51 5.65
N GLU A 163 -14.99 16.00 6.84
CA GLU A 163 -14.03 16.62 7.76
C GLU A 163 -12.58 16.17 7.48
N ALA A 164 -12.33 15.44 6.38
CA ALA A 164 -10.98 15.03 6.05
C ALA A 164 -10.15 16.23 5.57
N SER A 165 -8.98 16.43 6.16
CA SER A 165 -8.03 17.44 5.72
C SER A 165 -7.43 17.04 4.35
N GLY A 166 -6.96 18.03 3.56
CA GLY A 166 -6.35 17.78 2.24
C GLY A 166 -7.33 17.60 1.07
N GLY A 167 -8.64 17.80 1.27
CA GLY A 167 -9.66 17.76 0.20
C GLY A 167 -9.57 18.92 -0.80
N ASN A 168 -8.96 18.63 -1.97
CA ASN A 168 -9.01 19.28 -3.30
C ASN A 168 -8.76 20.80 -3.41
N ASN A 169 -7.49 21.15 -3.71
CA ASN A 169 -7.11 21.97 -4.87
C ASN A 169 -5.86 21.36 -5.52
N ASN A 170 -5.85 21.30 -6.85
CA ASN A 170 -4.76 20.80 -7.68
C ASN A 170 -3.40 21.39 -7.23
N GLY A 171 -2.49 20.54 -6.74
CA GLY A 171 -1.08 20.92 -6.53
C GLY A 171 -0.56 20.98 -5.08
N VAL A 172 -1.29 20.48 -4.07
CA VAL A 172 -0.77 20.47 -2.68
C VAL A 172 -0.77 19.05 -2.11
N LEU A 173 0.27 18.29 -2.46
CA LEU A 173 0.71 17.18 -1.63
C LEU A 173 1.79 17.75 -0.68
N ILE A 174 1.74 17.38 0.60
CA ILE A 174 2.77 17.63 1.62
C ILE A 174 2.72 19.01 2.32
N ILE A 175 1.66 19.35 3.07
CA ILE A 175 1.77 20.38 4.14
C ILE A 175 1.89 19.71 5.52
N GLY A 176 1.08 18.69 5.81
CA GLY A 176 1.10 17.99 7.10
C GLY A 176 2.47 17.38 7.43
N MET A 177 3.06 16.64 6.48
CA MET A 177 4.33 15.94 6.71
C MET A 177 5.54 16.89 6.80
N LEU A 178 5.57 18.00 6.05
CA LEU A 178 6.63 19.00 6.15
C LEU A 178 6.63 19.67 7.53
N VAL A 179 5.46 20.00 8.08
CA VAL A 179 5.36 20.64 9.40
C VAL A 179 5.82 19.67 10.51
N VAL A 180 5.42 18.40 10.43
CA VAL A 180 5.83 17.38 11.43
C VAL A 180 7.33 17.10 11.35
N ILE A 181 7.91 16.94 10.15
CA ILE A 181 9.36 16.72 9.99
C ILE A 181 10.16 17.92 10.49
N VAL A 182 9.79 19.15 10.12
CA VAL A 182 10.47 20.37 10.60
C VAL A 182 10.34 20.51 12.12
N GLY A 183 9.18 20.18 12.69
CA GLY A 183 8.96 20.17 14.13
C GLY A 183 9.85 19.15 14.87
N LEU A 184 9.94 17.91 14.38
CA LEU A 184 10.75 16.86 15.00
C LEU A 184 12.25 17.11 14.88
N VAL A 185 12.72 17.56 13.70
CA VAL A 185 14.13 17.94 13.49
C VAL A 185 14.48 19.17 14.34
N GLY A 186 13.62 20.19 14.37
CA GLY A 186 13.79 21.37 15.20
C GLY A 186 13.83 21.04 16.70
N TYR A 187 12.95 20.16 17.18
CA TYR A 187 12.94 19.69 18.56
C TYR A 187 14.23 18.95 18.93
N THR A 188 14.72 18.07 18.05
CA THR A 188 15.96 17.32 18.27
C THR A 188 17.17 18.25 18.35
N ILE A 189 17.26 19.24 17.45
CA ILE A 189 18.34 20.25 17.46
C ILE A 189 18.26 21.13 18.71
N PHE A 190 17.05 21.55 19.12
CA PHE A 190 16.87 22.41 20.29
C PHE A 190 17.17 21.69 21.60
N LYS A 191 16.77 20.43 21.74
CA LYS A 191 17.06 19.61 22.92
C LYS A 191 18.57 19.33 23.09
N ASN A 192 19.30 19.11 22.00
CA ASN A 192 20.74 18.84 22.05
C ASN A 192 21.62 20.11 22.26
N ARG A 193 21.01 21.31 22.31
CA ARG A 193 21.70 22.58 22.58
C ARG A 193 21.52 23.10 24.01
N LYS A 194 20.81 22.37 24.88
CA LYS A 194 20.79 22.57 26.34
C LYS A 194 21.61 21.48 27.01
#